data_AF-A0A3B9H8G5-F1
#
_entry.id   AF-A0A3B9H8G5-F1
#
_cell.length_a   1.000
_cell.length_b   1.000
_cell.length_c   1.000
_cell.angle_alpha   90.00
_cell.angle_beta   90.00
_cell.angle_gamma   90.00
#
_symmetry.space_group_name_H-M   'P 1'
#
loop_
_entity.id
_entity.type
_entity.pdbx_description
1 polymer ?
#
loop_
_entity_poly.entity_id
_entity_poly.type
_entity_poly.pdbx_seq_one_letter_code
_entity_poly.pdbx_strand_id
1 'polypeptide(L)' 'WGEKIFESTDINTHWDGTYQGSAAQQGSYVYNMTAYDMETNENISSAGTVALLR' A
#
# COMPACT_ATOMS: atom_id res chain seq x y z
N TRP A 1 -12.33 0.95 -12.14
CA TRP A 1 -10.91 0.93 -11.73
C TRP A 1 -10.84 1.73 -10.44
N GLY A 2 -10.21 1.15 -9.42
CA GLY A 2 -10.41 1.50 -8.00
C GLY A 2 -9.94 2.88 -7.59
N GLU A 3 -10.22 3.22 -6.34
CA GLU A 3 -9.83 4.48 -5.71
C GLU A 3 -8.47 4.35 -5.02
N LYS A 4 -7.58 5.31 -5.24
CA LYS A 4 -6.31 5.39 -4.50
C LYS A 4 -6.62 5.87 -3.08
N ILE A 5 -6.58 4.95 -2.14
CA ILE A 5 -6.87 5.24 -0.73
C ILE A 5 -5.64 5.68 0.07
N PHE A 6 -4.45 5.30 -0.38
CA PHE A 6 -3.19 5.56 0.31
C PHE A 6 -2.04 5.59 -0.69
N GLU A 7 -1.11 6.52 -0.50
CA GLU A 7 0.17 6.60 -1.21
C GLU A 7 1.18 7.23 -0.28
N SER A 8 2.38 6.66 -0.24
CA SER A 8 3.52 7.25 0.44
C SER A 8 4.80 6.91 -0.30
N THR A 9 5.79 7.79 -0.18
CA THR A 9 7.16 7.59 -0.65
C THR A 9 8.12 7.21 0.48
N ASP A 10 7.66 7.24 1.73
CA ASP A 10 8.45 6.89 2.90
C ASP A 10 8.11 5.47 3.37
N ILE A 11 9.14 4.62 3.50
CA ILE A 11 9.03 3.23 3.93
C ILE A 11 8.49 3.08 5.36
N ASN A 12 8.65 4.11 6.21
CA ASN A 12 8.12 4.11 7.56
C ASN A 12 6.64 4.50 7.62
N THR A 13 6.08 5.01 6.52
CA THR A 13 4.66 5.36 6.46
C THR A 13 3.88 4.15 5.95
N HIS A 14 2.93 3.73 6.76
CA HIS A 14 2.06 2.60 6.46
C HIS A 14 0.60 3.04 6.54
N TRP A 15 -0.24 2.38 5.76
CA TRP A 15 -1.67 2.54 5.87
C TRP A 15 -2.18 1.87 7.15
N ASP A 16 -2.86 2.62 7.99
CA ASP A 16 -3.40 2.16 9.28
C ASP A 16 -4.80 1.52 9.17
N GLY A 17 -5.31 1.37 7.94
CA GLY A 17 -6.66 0.86 7.69
C GLY A 17 -7.75 1.94 7.75
N THR A 18 -7.39 3.23 7.86
CA THR A 18 -8.34 4.34 7.79
C THR A 18 -8.32 5.03 6.43
N TYR A 19 -9.47 5.51 5.99
CA TYR A 19 -9.60 6.34 4.81
C TYR A 19 -10.55 7.50 5.10
N GLN A 20 -10.09 8.74 4.88
CA GLN A 20 -10.85 9.96 5.16
C GLN A 20 -11.44 10.05 6.59
N GLY A 21 -10.71 9.54 7.60
CA GLY A 21 -11.15 9.57 9.00
C GLY A 21 -12.21 8.52 9.36
N SER A 22 -12.56 7.62 8.43
CA SER A 22 -13.41 6.46 8.68
C SER A 22 -12.61 5.17 8.49
N ALA A 23 -13.04 4.09 9.16
CA ALA A 23 -12.48 2.77 8.89
C ALA A 23 -12.74 2.40 7.43
N ALA A 24 -11.70 1.94 6.74
CA ALA A 24 -11.85 1.52 5.36
C ALA A 24 -12.76 0.29 5.26
N GLN A 25 -13.43 0.17 4.11
CA GLN A 25 -14.41 -0.88 3.89
C GLN A 25 -13.77 -2.26 3.97
N GLN A 26 -14.38 -3.21 4.69
CA GLN A 26 -13.90 -4.59 4.69
C GLN A 26 -13.90 -5.15 3.26
N GLY A 27 -12.79 -5.73 2.82
CA GLY A 27 -12.66 -6.19 1.44
C GLY A 27 -11.23 -6.42 0.98
N SER A 28 -11.07 -6.67 -0.31
CA SER A 28 -9.77 -6.88 -0.95
C SER A 28 -9.23 -5.56 -1.52
N TYR A 29 -8.06 -5.18 -1.05
CA TYR A 29 -7.30 -4.03 -1.51
C TYR A 29 -6.11 -4.48 -2.32
N VAL A 30 -5.82 -3.80 -3.42
CA VAL A 30 -4.62 -4.06 -4.21
C VAL A 30 -3.60 -2.99 -3.86
N TYR A 31 -2.38 -3.42 -3.54
CA TYR A 31 -1.24 -2.52 -3.39
C TYR A 31 -0.23 -2.78 -4.49
N ASN A 32 0.45 -1.71 -4.89
CA ASN A 32 1.60 -1.76 -5.77
C ASN A 32 2.66 -0.84 -5.18
N MET A 33 3.82 -1.40 -4.88
CA MET A 33 4.95 -0.71 -4.29
C MET A 33 6.17 -0.90 -5.17
N THR A 34 6.86 0.18 -5.45
CA THR A 34 8.14 0.18 -6.13
C THR A 34 9.16 0.83 -5.20
N ALA A 35 10.22 0.10 -4.87
CA ALA A 35 11.35 0.59 -4.11
C ALA A 35 12.61 0.47 -4.94
N TYR A 36 13.57 1.36 -4.69
CA TYR A 36 14.90 1.29 -5.28
C TYR A 36 15.88 0.89 -4.18
N ASP A 37 16.55 -0.23 -4.38
CA ASP A 37 17.56 -0.71 -3.47
C ASP A 37 18.91 -0.10 -3.85
N MET A 38 19.49 0.69 -2.94
CA MET A 38 20.78 1.35 -3.16
C MET A 38 21.97 0.40 -2.94
N GLU A 39 21.80 -0.72 -2.23
CA GLU A 39 22.86 -1.70 -2.01
C GLU A 39 23.02 -2.65 -3.21
N THR A 40 21.90 -3.12 -3.77
CA THR A 40 21.89 -4.01 -4.94
C THR A 40 21.79 -3.25 -6.27
N ASN A 41 21.44 -1.96 -6.23
CA ASN A 41 21.21 -1.09 -7.38
C ASN A 41 20.06 -1.58 -8.28
N GLU A 42 19.11 -2.31 -7.70
CA GLU A 42 17.97 -2.93 -8.36
C GLU A 42 16.65 -2.22 -8.02
N ASN A 43 15.70 -2.30 -8.95
CA ASN A 43 14.33 -1.84 -8.72
C ASN A 43 13.50 -3.02 -8.22
N ILE A 44 12.98 -2.88 -7.00
CA ILE A 44 12.09 -3.86 -6.38
C ILE A 44 10.66 -3.40 -6.63
N SER A 45 9.90 -4.17 -7.42
CA SER A 45 8.46 -3.98 -7.55
C SER A 45 7.72 -5.10 -6.84
N SER A 46 6.87 -4.75 -5.89
CA SER A 46 6.01 -5.68 -5.17
C SER A 46 4.55 -5.27 -5.36
N ALA A 47 3.75 -6.17 -5.89
CA ALA A 47 2.31 -5.97 -6.05
C ALA A 47 1.58 -7.17 -5.45
N GLY A 48 0.45 -6.90 -4.81
CA GLY A 48 -0.32 -7.96 -4.18
C GLY A 48 -1.69 -7.48 -3.76
N THR A 49 -2.44 -8.42 -3.19
CA THR A 49 -3.77 -8.17 -2.65
C THR A 49 -3.72 -8.36 -1.14
N VAL A 50 -4.26 -7.40 -0.41
CA VAL A 50 -4.44 -7.43 1.04
C VAL A 50 -5.94 -7.55 1.31
N ALA A 51 -6.33 -8.53 2.10
CA ALA A 51 -7.69 -8.64 2.61
C ALA A 51 -7.78 -7.87 3.93
N LEU A 52 -8.57 -6.80 3.96
CA LEU A 52 -8.93 -6.12 5.19
C LEU A 52 -10.08 -6.89 5.84
N LEU A 53 -9.85 -7.41 7.04
CA LEU A 53 -10.82 -8.15 7.86
C LEU A 53 -11.10 -7.35 9.13
N ARG A 54 -12.34 -7.42 9.63
CA ARG A 54 -12.78 -6.80 10.89
C ARG A 54 -12.78 -7.79 12.04
#